data_AF-A0AAN9Y1N9-F1
#
_entry.id   AF-A0AAN9Y1N9-F1
#
_cell.length_a   1.000
_cell.length_b   1.000
_cell.length_c   1.000
_cell.angle_alpha   90.00
_cell.angle_beta   90.00
_cell.angle_gamma   90.00
#
_symmetry.space_group_name_H-M   'P 1'
#
loop_
_entity.id
_entity.type
_entity.pdbx_description
1 polymer ?
#
loop_
_entity_poly.entity_id
_entity_poly.type
_entity_poly.pdbx_seq_one_letter_code
_entity_poly.pdbx_strand_id
1 'polypeptide(L)'
;MSDRNADIPNSKEPPFSEIRIPVPWGHIAGKAWGKPSDRHVLAIHGMQDNCGVFDRLISMLDGHYYIVAIDLPGHGFSTHFPAGLPLSFLNFVLAIAYVVKELSWDKFLYLSHSLGGQIGAFFTALFPHYIEKLVIIDHILPKNYSPGQLTAAISDYIRSFMSLEKRLKNGTPPTYSYDQVLEKLTNRDSVLTTEAAKIVLERSLIKMPGGYSFCMDQRMKLPFFPTLTVELAKEVYVNIKCPTLILLSSARINTYREIFEKIFEIIDKKANITVKVVPGQSLGNEPSVKKVIMLHGIGHNCGSFKGLIRKFKQNYNIVAIDLPGHGQSSHFPRGVPLQFYDYVLSIKKVVDHLMWDKFYIIAHSFGGQLGTYFSAIFPHQVEALLIIDTMEPRPVLLEDTLAYMQSTFTDLLNLEKKLKEGVRPTYTFEDAFRKVQKNTLWPLSVEATKDLMERSIEQLGNGFAFVTDQRVKFPIRPMLTFEQQVKILENVTCPVLFVIADQNMARYSTYLKPAFDFNRSRKNCYIVIVAGDHSVHQNHPERISEILEKFLETKQMPLNYADMTGNQ
;
A
#
# COMPACT_ATOMS: atom_id res chain seq x y z
N MET A 1 -28.81 26.75 4.63
CA MET A 1 -29.41 26.13 5.83
C MET A 1 -29.54 24.64 5.55
N SER A 2 -28.79 23.82 6.28
CA SER A 2 -28.97 22.36 6.37
C SER A 2 -28.28 21.95 7.67
N ASP A 3 -29.06 21.49 8.65
CA ASP A 3 -28.57 21.05 9.94
C ASP A 3 -27.55 19.92 9.76
N ARG A 4 -26.29 20.22 10.07
CA ARG A 4 -25.14 19.30 10.03
C ARG A 4 -24.91 18.61 11.38
N ASN A 5 -25.93 18.54 12.23
CA ASN A 5 -25.83 17.83 13.50
C ASN A 5 -26.27 16.37 13.30
N ALA A 6 -25.32 15.45 13.39
CA ALA A 6 -25.66 14.07 13.67
C ALA A 6 -26.02 13.99 15.16
N ASP A 7 -27.29 13.70 15.47
CA ASP A 7 -27.74 13.43 16.84
C ASP A 7 -27.00 12.19 17.39
N ILE A 8 -25.96 12.45 18.19
CA ILE A 8 -25.28 11.44 18.99
C ILE A 8 -25.71 11.68 20.44
N PRO A 9 -26.32 10.71 21.12
CA PRO A 9 -26.87 10.92 22.45
C PRO A 9 -25.76 10.87 23.50
N ASN A 10 -25.36 12.01 24.06
CA ASN A 10 -25.03 12.07 25.49
C ASN A 10 -25.12 13.48 26.09
N SER A 11 -25.75 13.55 27.26
CA SER A 11 -26.11 14.73 28.02
C SER A 11 -25.00 15.19 28.97
N LYS A 12 -24.40 16.33 28.67
CA LYS A 12 -23.81 17.37 29.55
C LYS A 12 -23.43 18.55 28.63
N GLU A 13 -23.58 19.80 29.07
CA GLU A 13 -23.12 20.93 28.26
C GLU A 13 -21.62 20.73 27.92
N PRO A 14 -21.23 20.85 26.64
CA PRO A 14 -19.86 20.62 26.25
C PRO A 14 -18.95 21.65 26.92
N PRO A 15 -17.72 21.29 27.33
CA PRO A 15 -16.77 22.20 27.99
C PRO A 15 -16.18 23.26 27.04
N PHE A 16 -16.81 23.47 25.88
CA PHE A 16 -16.40 24.37 24.82
C PHE A 16 -17.60 25.09 24.21
N SER A 17 -17.34 26.24 23.60
CA SER A 17 -18.30 26.91 22.70
C SER A 17 -17.96 26.62 21.24
N GLU A 18 -18.98 26.37 20.42
CA GLU A 18 -18.81 26.33 18.96
C GLU A 18 -18.63 27.76 18.44
N ILE A 19 -17.70 27.94 17.51
CA ILE A 19 -17.42 29.23 16.89
C ILE A 19 -17.54 29.14 15.37
N ARG A 20 -17.88 30.28 14.76
CA ARG A 20 -17.95 30.46 13.30
C ARG A 20 -17.31 31.80 12.96
N ILE A 21 -16.16 31.74 12.30
CA ILE A 21 -15.35 32.88 11.91
C ILE A 21 -15.63 33.17 10.43
N PRO A 22 -16.17 34.34 10.05
CA PRO A 22 -16.42 34.67 8.66
C PRO A 22 -15.11 34.78 7.85
N VAL A 23 -15.12 34.25 6.64
CA VAL A 23 -14.02 34.37 5.67
C VAL A 23 -14.58 34.60 4.26
N PRO A 24 -13.82 35.13 3.29
CA PRO A 24 -14.37 35.50 1.99
C PRO A 24 -15.07 34.37 1.21
N TRP A 25 -14.69 33.10 1.45
CA TRP A 25 -15.31 31.93 0.82
C TRP A 25 -16.40 31.26 1.69
N GLY A 26 -16.76 31.83 2.83
CA GLY A 26 -17.78 31.29 3.72
C GLY A 26 -17.44 31.49 5.20
N HIS A 27 -17.21 30.41 5.92
CA HIS A 27 -16.80 30.47 7.32
C HIS A 27 -15.79 29.38 7.66
N ILE A 28 -15.02 29.65 8.71
CA ILE A 28 -14.21 28.68 9.44
C ILE A 28 -14.97 28.31 10.72
N ALA A 29 -15.30 27.04 10.88
CA ALA A 29 -15.88 26.52 12.11
C ALA A 29 -14.78 26.14 13.10
N GLY A 30 -15.11 26.03 14.38
CA GLY A 30 -14.17 25.60 15.40
C GLY A 30 -14.81 25.47 16.77
N LYS A 31 -13.98 25.18 17.75
CA LYS A 31 -14.34 25.11 19.17
C LYS A 31 -13.46 26.07 19.96
N ALA A 32 -14.00 26.68 21.01
CA ALA A 32 -13.27 27.54 21.93
C ALA A 32 -13.42 27.07 23.38
N TRP A 33 -12.31 27.07 24.13
CA TRP A 33 -12.23 26.70 25.55
C TRP A 33 -11.61 27.84 26.37
N GLY A 34 -12.00 27.97 27.63
CA GLY A 34 -11.45 28.96 28.56
C GLY A 34 -12.06 30.35 28.40
N LYS A 35 -11.49 31.35 29.09
CA LYS A 35 -12.01 32.73 29.08
C LYS A 35 -11.25 33.59 28.08
N PRO A 36 -11.89 34.47 27.29
CA PRO A 36 -11.19 35.35 26.33
C PRO A 36 -10.06 36.22 26.90
N SER A 37 -10.07 36.49 28.21
CA SER A 37 -9.02 37.21 28.94
C SER A 37 -7.77 36.38 29.23
N ASP A 38 -7.86 35.06 29.14
CA ASP A 38 -6.76 34.14 29.36
C ASP A 38 -5.79 34.13 28.17
N ARG A 39 -4.65 33.46 28.31
CA ARG A 39 -3.61 33.47 27.28
C ARG A 39 -4.08 32.78 26.00
N HIS A 40 -4.01 33.48 24.87
CA HIS A 40 -4.55 33.02 23.59
C HIS A 40 -3.73 31.88 22.97
N VAL A 41 -4.42 30.83 22.53
CA VAL A 41 -3.86 29.68 21.81
C VAL A 41 -4.69 29.40 20.56
N LEU A 42 -4.06 29.36 19.40
CA LEU A 42 -4.69 28.90 18.16
C LEU A 42 -4.24 27.47 17.87
N ALA A 43 -5.18 26.53 17.79
CA ALA A 43 -4.92 25.10 17.60
C ALA A 43 -5.33 24.61 16.21
N ILE A 44 -4.38 24.06 15.43
CA ILE A 44 -4.57 23.69 14.02
C ILE A 44 -4.31 22.19 13.78
N HIS A 45 -5.32 21.47 13.29
CA HIS A 45 -5.29 20.01 13.13
C HIS A 45 -4.55 19.53 11.86
N GLY A 46 -4.44 18.20 11.73
CA GLY A 46 -3.80 17.52 10.61
C GLY A 46 -4.69 17.36 9.38
N MET A 47 -4.11 16.89 8.28
CA MET A 47 -4.88 16.57 7.07
C MET A 47 -5.89 15.46 7.38
N GLN A 48 -7.11 15.55 6.85
CA GLN A 48 -8.19 14.57 7.06
C GLN A 48 -8.73 14.47 8.50
N ASP A 49 -8.27 15.33 9.41
CA ASP A 49 -8.80 15.45 10.77
C ASP A 49 -9.83 16.61 10.85
N ASN A 50 -10.10 17.09 12.06
CA ASN A 50 -10.86 18.30 12.38
C ASN A 50 -10.44 18.81 13.77
N CYS A 51 -11.01 19.91 14.26
CA CYS A 51 -10.61 20.51 15.54
C CYS A 51 -10.80 19.61 16.76
N GLY A 52 -11.65 18.58 16.67
CA GLY A 52 -11.91 17.62 17.75
C GLY A 52 -10.70 16.81 18.19
N VAL A 53 -9.65 16.72 17.36
CA VAL A 53 -8.42 15.99 17.73
C VAL A 53 -7.73 16.55 18.97
N PHE A 54 -7.99 17.81 19.32
CA PHE A 54 -7.41 18.45 20.49
C PHE A 54 -8.23 18.25 21.77
N ASP A 55 -9.46 17.75 21.69
CA ASP A 55 -10.39 17.68 22.84
C ASP A 55 -9.76 16.98 24.05
N ARG A 56 -9.08 15.85 23.81
CA ARG A 56 -8.40 15.08 24.87
C ARG A 56 -7.14 15.75 25.41
N LEU A 57 -6.41 16.46 24.56
CA LEU A 57 -5.18 17.14 24.97
C LEU A 57 -5.53 18.36 25.82
N ILE A 58 -6.50 19.17 25.35
CA ILE A 58 -6.93 20.40 26.00
C ILE A 58 -7.43 20.13 27.42
N SER A 59 -8.15 19.02 27.65
CA SER A 59 -8.63 18.66 28.99
C SER A 59 -7.51 18.29 29.98
N MET A 60 -6.28 18.06 29.50
CA MET A 60 -5.11 17.73 30.32
C MET A 60 -4.14 18.91 30.46
N LEU A 61 -4.40 20.05 29.84
CA LEU A 61 -3.52 21.22 29.94
C LEU A 61 -3.80 21.98 31.24
N ASP A 62 -2.84 21.96 32.15
CA ASP A 62 -2.84 22.81 33.33
C ASP A 62 -2.45 24.25 32.94
N GLY A 63 -3.40 25.16 33.00
CA GLY A 63 -3.15 26.59 32.79
C GLY A 63 -4.39 27.40 32.41
N HIS A 64 -4.27 28.72 32.53
CA HIS A 64 -5.28 29.67 32.11
C HIS A 64 -5.05 30.02 30.63
N TYR A 65 -5.68 29.25 29.74
CA TYR A 65 -5.62 29.44 28.30
C TYR A 65 -6.99 29.71 27.71
N TYR A 66 -7.04 30.61 26.72
CA TYR A 66 -8.15 30.71 25.79
C TYR A 66 -7.76 30.01 24.49
N ILE A 67 -8.29 28.80 24.30
CA ILE A 67 -7.88 27.95 23.18
C ILE A 67 -8.96 28.01 22.11
N VAL A 68 -8.59 28.40 20.91
CA VAL A 68 -9.44 28.36 19.72
C VAL A 68 -8.88 27.28 18.79
N ALA A 69 -9.59 26.15 18.65
CA ALA A 69 -9.25 25.11 17.68
C ALA A 69 -10.19 25.20 16.47
N ILE A 70 -9.62 25.37 15.28
CA ILE A 70 -10.42 25.55 14.05
C ILE A 70 -10.44 24.30 13.19
N ASP A 71 -11.53 24.09 12.46
CA ASP A 71 -11.60 23.20 11.32
C ASP A 71 -10.97 23.92 10.12
N LEU A 72 -9.91 23.37 9.52
CA LEU A 72 -9.32 23.94 8.30
C LEU A 72 -10.36 23.97 7.16
N PRO A 73 -10.23 24.89 6.17
CA PRO A 73 -11.07 24.88 4.98
C PRO A 73 -11.18 23.48 4.38
N GLY A 74 -12.38 23.04 4.03
CA GLY A 74 -12.60 21.70 3.49
C GLY A 74 -12.60 20.56 4.52
N HIS A 75 -12.47 20.84 5.82
CA HIS A 75 -12.55 19.88 6.91
C HIS A 75 -13.69 20.24 7.87
N GLY A 76 -14.09 19.27 8.69
CA GLY A 76 -15.02 19.51 9.78
C GLY A 76 -16.31 20.19 9.33
N PHE A 77 -16.68 21.27 10.03
CA PHE A 77 -17.83 22.09 9.67
C PHE A 77 -17.47 23.35 8.87
N SER A 78 -16.20 23.59 8.57
CA SER A 78 -15.72 24.71 7.77
C SER A 78 -16.17 24.65 6.31
N THR A 79 -16.34 25.81 5.69
CA THR A 79 -16.65 25.90 4.26
C THR A 79 -15.45 25.41 3.43
N HIS A 80 -15.74 24.70 2.35
CA HIS A 80 -14.74 24.27 1.37
C HIS A 80 -14.20 25.51 0.62
N PHE A 81 -12.97 25.46 0.13
CA PHE A 81 -12.52 26.46 -0.85
C PHE A 81 -13.38 26.38 -2.12
N PRO A 82 -13.52 27.47 -2.89
CA PRO A 82 -14.27 27.46 -4.14
C PRO A 82 -13.81 26.33 -5.09
N ALA A 83 -14.76 25.74 -5.83
CA ALA A 83 -14.48 24.73 -6.83
C ALA A 83 -13.66 25.30 -8.01
N GLY A 84 -13.05 24.43 -8.82
CA GLY A 84 -12.30 24.83 -10.02
C GLY A 84 -10.83 25.19 -9.77
N LEU A 85 -10.39 25.27 -8.51
CA LEU A 85 -9.00 25.55 -8.17
C LEU A 85 -8.34 24.39 -7.43
N PRO A 86 -7.08 24.05 -7.78
CA PRO A 86 -6.28 23.12 -7.00
C PRO A 86 -5.98 23.70 -5.61
N LEU A 87 -5.91 22.82 -4.60
CA LEU A 87 -5.58 23.24 -3.25
C LEU A 87 -4.08 23.47 -3.13
N SER A 88 -3.71 24.72 -2.89
CA SER A 88 -2.35 25.10 -2.51
C SER A 88 -2.22 25.12 -1.00
N PHE A 89 -1.07 24.69 -0.51
CA PHE A 89 -0.73 24.82 0.91
C PHE A 89 -0.80 26.28 1.39
N LEU A 90 -0.43 27.25 0.53
CA LEU A 90 -0.50 28.68 0.86
C LEU A 90 -1.94 29.17 1.07
N ASN A 91 -2.95 28.52 0.49
CA ASN A 91 -4.34 28.85 0.74
C ASN A 91 -4.70 28.64 2.22
N PHE A 92 -4.13 27.61 2.85
CA PHE A 92 -4.34 27.35 4.28
C PHE A 92 -3.60 28.35 5.17
N VAL A 93 -2.38 28.76 4.80
CA VAL A 93 -1.66 29.85 5.50
C VAL A 93 -2.47 31.16 5.45
N LEU A 94 -3.05 31.47 4.28
CA LEU A 94 -3.94 32.63 4.12
C LEU A 94 -5.21 32.50 4.96
N ALA A 95 -5.79 31.30 5.09
CA ALA A 95 -6.93 31.06 5.97
C ALA A 95 -6.59 31.36 7.44
N ILE A 96 -5.39 31.01 7.91
CA ILE A 96 -4.94 31.40 9.26
C ILE A 96 -4.85 32.92 9.39
N ALA A 97 -4.35 33.63 8.39
CA ALA A 97 -4.27 35.09 8.42
C ALA A 97 -5.67 35.74 8.54
N TYR A 98 -6.68 35.22 7.84
CA TYR A 98 -8.07 35.68 8.01
C TYR A 98 -8.61 35.38 9.41
N VAL A 99 -8.34 34.20 9.95
CA VAL A 99 -8.75 33.82 11.31
C VAL A 99 -8.14 34.75 12.35
N VAL A 100 -6.82 34.99 12.31
CA VAL A 100 -6.13 35.88 13.25
C VAL A 100 -6.65 37.31 13.16
N LYS A 101 -6.90 37.80 11.94
CA LYS A 101 -7.49 39.12 11.71
C LYS A 101 -8.87 39.24 12.35
N GLU A 102 -9.74 38.24 12.16
CA GLU A 102 -11.09 38.27 12.71
C GLU A 102 -11.11 38.15 14.24
N LEU A 103 -10.22 37.32 14.79
CA LEU A 103 -10.05 37.20 16.24
C LEU A 103 -9.45 38.46 16.88
N SER A 104 -8.86 39.36 16.09
CA SER A 104 -8.18 40.57 16.56
C SER A 104 -7.08 40.26 17.59
N TRP A 105 -6.31 39.20 17.34
CA TRP A 105 -5.22 38.79 18.22
C TRP A 105 -3.89 39.33 17.73
N ASP A 106 -3.23 40.13 18.56
CA ASP A 106 -1.91 40.70 18.25
C ASP A 106 -0.76 39.73 18.54
N LYS A 107 -0.95 38.82 19.51
CA LYS A 107 0.06 37.83 19.89
C LYS A 107 -0.56 36.60 20.56
N PHE A 108 -0.19 35.40 20.12
CA PHE A 108 -0.77 34.15 20.62
C PHE A 108 0.19 32.95 20.51
N LEU A 109 -0.16 31.85 21.18
CA LEU A 109 0.52 30.56 21.08
C LEU A 109 -0.04 29.75 19.90
N TYR A 110 0.82 29.18 19.05
CA TYR A 110 0.39 28.31 17.96
C TYR A 110 0.58 26.84 18.34
N LEU A 111 -0.51 26.09 18.50
CA LEU A 111 -0.50 24.65 18.76
C LEU A 111 -0.94 23.90 17.51
N SER A 112 -0.26 22.82 17.15
CA SER A 112 -0.58 22.16 15.87
C SER A 112 -0.23 20.69 15.79
N HIS A 113 -0.89 19.98 14.88
CA HIS A 113 -0.65 18.58 14.57
C HIS A 113 -0.45 18.38 13.07
N SER A 114 0.55 17.60 12.66
CA SER A 114 0.72 17.13 11.28
C SER A 114 0.72 18.28 10.26
N LEU A 115 -0.24 18.32 9.32
CA LEU A 115 -0.43 19.41 8.35
C LEU A 115 -0.49 20.79 9.03
N GLY A 116 -1.17 20.91 10.17
CA GLY A 116 -1.21 22.15 10.94
C GLY A 116 0.18 22.63 11.37
N GLY A 117 1.11 21.70 11.63
CA GLY A 117 2.50 22.03 11.93
C GLY A 117 3.25 22.63 10.75
N GLN A 118 3.00 22.11 9.54
CA GLN A 118 3.52 22.72 8.32
C GLN A 118 3.00 24.15 8.16
N ILE A 119 1.68 24.32 8.26
CA ILE A 119 1.00 25.63 8.14
C ILE A 119 1.57 26.60 9.17
N GLY A 120 1.75 26.14 10.41
CA GLY A 120 2.31 26.90 11.51
C GLY A 120 3.72 27.37 11.29
N ALA A 121 4.61 26.49 10.78
CA ALA A 121 5.99 26.86 10.47
C ALA A 121 6.04 28.02 9.45
N PHE A 122 5.22 27.94 8.39
CA PHE A 122 5.12 28.98 7.38
C PHE A 122 4.52 30.27 7.91
N PHE A 123 3.39 30.18 8.60
CA PHE A 123 2.72 31.35 9.19
C PHE A 123 3.67 32.07 10.17
N THR A 124 4.37 31.31 11.01
CA THR A 124 5.34 31.85 11.97
C THR A 124 6.53 32.52 11.28
N ALA A 125 7.04 31.94 10.19
CA ALA A 125 8.15 32.53 9.45
C ALA A 125 7.74 33.83 8.72
N LEU A 126 6.52 33.88 8.18
CA LEU A 126 6.00 35.03 7.43
C LEU A 126 5.49 36.16 8.33
N PHE A 127 4.88 35.81 9.48
CA PHE A 127 4.28 36.77 10.41
C PHE A 127 4.77 36.54 11.85
N PRO A 128 6.09 36.67 12.11
CA PRO A 128 6.68 36.30 13.39
C PRO A 128 6.18 37.14 14.58
N HIS A 129 5.63 38.33 14.33
CA HIS A 129 5.13 39.23 15.37
C HIS A 129 3.87 38.68 16.08
N TYR A 130 3.05 37.87 15.39
CA TYR A 130 1.86 37.26 15.98
C TYR A 130 2.18 36.08 16.91
N ILE A 131 3.33 35.43 16.77
CA ILE A 131 3.57 34.13 17.39
C ILE A 131 4.45 34.28 18.63
N GLU A 132 3.87 34.02 19.80
CA GLU A 132 4.61 33.99 21.06
C GLU A 132 5.48 32.74 21.17
N LYS A 133 4.90 31.56 20.92
CA LYS A 133 5.59 30.27 20.85
C LYS A 133 4.89 29.36 19.85
N LEU A 134 5.66 28.48 19.22
CA LEU A 134 5.19 27.50 18.26
C LEU A 134 5.33 26.08 18.82
N VAL A 135 4.25 25.30 18.82
CA VAL A 135 4.23 23.89 19.21
C VAL A 135 3.74 23.05 18.04
N ILE A 136 4.60 22.15 17.57
CA ILE A 136 4.32 21.24 16.46
C ILE A 136 4.30 19.80 16.99
N ILE A 137 3.19 19.11 16.78
CA ILE A 137 3.01 17.70 17.11
C ILE A 137 3.14 16.87 15.83
N ASP A 138 4.16 16.01 15.84
CA ASP A 138 4.45 14.96 14.87
C ASP A 138 4.53 15.44 13.42
N HIS A 139 5.27 16.52 13.18
CA HIS A 139 5.59 17.00 11.84
C HIS A 139 6.83 17.88 11.79
N ILE A 140 7.49 17.94 10.64
CA ILE A 140 8.63 18.83 10.41
C ILE A 140 8.48 19.62 9.11
N LEU A 141 8.40 18.97 7.94
CA LEU A 141 8.30 19.66 6.64
C LEU A 141 7.54 18.83 5.60
N PRO A 142 6.94 19.49 4.57
CA PRO A 142 6.27 18.80 3.48
C PRO A 142 7.27 18.00 2.63
N LYS A 143 6.71 17.15 1.77
CA LYS A 143 7.46 16.36 0.79
C LYS A 143 8.20 17.28 -0.19
N ASN A 144 9.49 17.05 -0.36
CA ASN A 144 10.35 17.81 -1.28
C ASN A 144 10.61 16.99 -2.56
N TYR A 145 10.78 17.68 -3.68
CA TYR A 145 11.21 17.08 -4.95
C TYR A 145 12.57 17.63 -5.37
N SER A 146 13.37 16.80 -6.02
CA SER A 146 14.60 17.27 -6.66
C SER A 146 14.27 18.05 -7.96
N PRO A 147 15.11 19.00 -8.39
CA PRO A 147 14.86 19.81 -9.59
C PRO A 147 14.51 19.00 -10.85
N GLY A 148 15.07 17.79 -11.02
CA GLY A 148 14.79 16.92 -12.17
C GLY A 148 13.43 16.22 -12.16
N GLN A 149 12.71 16.21 -11.03
CA GLN A 149 11.43 15.53 -10.86
C GLN A 149 10.22 16.48 -10.95
N LEU A 150 10.47 17.79 -10.83
CA LEU A 150 9.42 18.79 -10.64
C LEU A 150 8.42 18.85 -11.81
N THR A 151 8.90 18.89 -13.05
CA THR A 151 8.04 19.00 -14.25
C THR A 151 7.11 17.78 -14.41
N ALA A 152 7.64 16.58 -14.17
CA ALA A 152 6.86 15.35 -14.20
C ALA A 152 5.80 15.36 -13.09
N ALA A 153 6.17 15.73 -11.87
CA ALA A 153 5.26 15.83 -10.74
C ALA A 153 4.13 16.86 -10.98
N ILE A 154 4.44 18.02 -11.57
CA ILE A 154 3.43 19.01 -11.98
C ILE A 154 2.47 18.42 -13.00
N SER A 155 3.01 17.77 -14.03
CA SER A 155 2.21 17.19 -15.11
C SER A 155 1.28 16.09 -14.60
N ASP A 156 1.78 15.23 -13.72
CA ASP A 156 0.99 14.19 -13.05
C ASP A 156 -0.10 14.79 -12.16
N TYR A 157 0.25 15.81 -11.36
CA TYR A 157 -0.70 16.52 -10.52
C TYR A 157 -1.86 17.11 -11.32
N ILE A 158 -1.56 17.85 -12.41
CA ILE A 158 -2.59 18.47 -13.26
C ILE A 158 -3.50 17.39 -13.85
N ARG A 159 -2.94 16.29 -14.37
CA ARG A 159 -3.73 15.16 -14.89
C ARG A 159 -4.64 14.54 -13.82
N SER A 160 -4.10 14.31 -12.62
CA SER A 160 -4.87 13.77 -11.49
C SER A 160 -5.96 14.73 -11.03
N PHE A 161 -5.69 16.04 -11.00
CA PHE A 161 -6.67 17.06 -10.65
C PHE A 161 -7.82 17.11 -11.66
N MET A 162 -7.52 17.16 -12.97
CA MET A 162 -8.56 17.14 -14.01
C MET A 162 -9.43 15.87 -13.96
N SER A 163 -8.80 14.72 -13.71
CA SER A 163 -9.51 13.44 -13.53
C SER A 163 -10.42 13.47 -12.30
N LEU A 164 -9.92 14.01 -11.18
CA LEU A 164 -10.70 14.18 -9.96
C LEU A 164 -11.90 15.11 -10.19
N GLU A 165 -11.71 16.26 -10.83
CA GLU A 165 -12.80 17.19 -11.12
C GLU A 165 -13.89 16.56 -11.99
N LYS A 166 -13.49 15.82 -13.04
CA LYS A 166 -14.44 15.06 -13.87
C LYS A 166 -15.25 14.06 -13.04
N ARG A 167 -14.60 13.38 -12.09
CA ARG A 167 -15.27 12.45 -11.17
C ARG A 167 -16.21 13.16 -10.20
N LEU A 168 -15.80 14.29 -9.63
CA LEU A 168 -16.63 15.05 -8.70
C LEU A 168 -17.85 15.68 -9.38
N LYS A 169 -17.72 16.09 -10.65
CA LYS A 169 -18.83 16.63 -11.43
C LYS A 169 -19.91 15.58 -11.75
N ASN A 170 -19.50 14.32 -11.92
CA ASN A 170 -20.38 13.25 -12.42
C ASN A 170 -20.73 12.18 -11.38
N GLY A 171 -20.12 12.23 -10.19
CA GLY A 171 -20.21 11.18 -9.18
C GLY A 171 -21.02 11.60 -7.97
N THR A 172 -21.69 10.63 -7.35
CA THR A 172 -22.24 10.78 -6.00
C THR A 172 -21.17 10.39 -4.97
N PRO A 173 -21.06 11.11 -3.83
CA PRO A 173 -20.20 10.69 -2.73
C PRO A 173 -20.60 9.28 -2.25
N PRO A 174 -19.63 8.42 -1.92
CA PRO A 174 -19.93 7.10 -1.40
C PRO A 174 -20.60 7.19 -0.03
N THR A 175 -21.59 6.32 0.20
CA THR A 175 -22.30 6.19 1.47
C THR A 175 -21.81 4.93 2.20
N TYR A 176 -21.61 5.06 3.50
CA TYR A 176 -21.10 4.00 4.38
C TYR A 176 -21.99 3.87 5.61
N SER A 177 -22.04 2.69 6.24
CA SER A 177 -22.57 2.57 7.60
C SER A 177 -21.64 3.25 8.62
N TYR A 178 -22.13 3.50 9.84
CA TYR A 178 -21.28 4.07 10.90
C TYR A 178 -20.10 3.14 11.24
N ASP A 179 -20.34 1.83 11.30
CA ASP A 179 -19.29 0.84 11.57
C ASP A 179 -18.22 0.84 10.47
N GLN A 180 -18.62 1.00 9.20
CA GLN A 180 -17.67 1.08 8.09
C GLN A 180 -16.80 2.34 8.14
N VAL A 181 -17.34 3.50 8.54
CA VAL A 181 -16.51 4.71 8.68
C VAL A 181 -15.60 4.63 9.91
N LEU A 182 -16.06 4.00 11.00
CA LEU A 182 -15.24 3.75 12.18
C LEU A 182 -14.08 2.81 11.85
N GLU A 183 -14.37 1.69 11.19
CA GLU A 183 -13.38 0.73 10.71
C GLU A 183 -12.33 1.39 9.80
N LYS A 184 -12.75 2.28 8.90
CA LYS A 184 -11.84 3.05 8.04
C LYS A 184 -10.85 3.93 8.81
N LEU A 185 -11.22 4.46 9.97
CA LEU A 185 -10.33 5.27 10.81
C LEU A 185 -9.45 4.42 11.73
N THR A 186 -9.95 3.27 12.19
CA THR A 186 -9.20 2.36 13.07
C THR A 186 -8.26 1.42 12.31
N ASN A 187 -8.44 1.25 10.99
CA ASN A 187 -7.60 0.36 10.17
C ASN A 187 -6.63 1.11 9.22
N ARG A 188 -6.40 2.42 9.43
CA ARG A 188 -5.42 3.20 8.64
C ARG A 188 -3.99 3.03 9.18
N ASP A 189 -2.97 3.30 8.36
CA ASP A 189 -1.53 3.17 8.71
C ASP A 189 -1.12 3.90 10.02
N SER A 190 -1.89 4.88 10.47
CA SER A 190 -1.80 5.50 11.79
C SER A 190 -3.09 5.24 12.57
N VAL A 191 -3.15 4.06 13.20
CA VAL A 191 -4.31 3.58 13.96
C VAL A 191 -4.63 4.53 15.10
N LEU A 192 -5.84 5.09 15.07
CA LEU A 192 -6.42 5.80 16.20
C LEU A 192 -7.05 4.78 17.17
N THR A 193 -7.07 5.09 18.48
CA THR A 193 -7.97 4.35 19.39
C THR A 193 -9.40 4.52 18.91
N THR A 194 -10.28 3.57 19.22
CA THR A 194 -11.71 3.67 18.90
C THR A 194 -12.32 4.96 19.44
N GLU A 195 -11.92 5.40 20.63
CA GLU A 195 -12.38 6.65 21.26
C GLU A 195 -11.90 7.87 20.47
N ALA A 196 -10.63 7.90 20.06
CA ALA A 196 -10.09 8.99 19.24
C ALA A 196 -10.75 9.03 17.86
N ALA A 197 -10.99 7.87 17.25
CA ALA A 197 -11.69 7.76 15.97
C ALA A 197 -13.13 8.30 16.07
N LYS A 198 -13.86 7.96 17.15
CA LYS A 198 -15.21 8.48 17.40
C LYS A 198 -15.23 10.01 17.48
N ILE A 199 -14.31 10.62 18.24
CA ILE A 199 -14.19 12.09 18.34
C ILE A 199 -13.96 12.73 16.97
N VAL A 200 -13.08 12.14 16.14
CA VAL A 200 -12.86 12.65 14.77
C VAL A 200 -14.12 12.50 13.93
N LEU A 201 -14.86 11.39 14.04
CA LEU A 201 -16.05 11.16 13.24
C LEU A 201 -17.19 12.15 13.52
N GLU A 202 -17.31 12.67 14.74
CA GLU A 202 -18.37 13.63 15.12
C GLU A 202 -18.44 14.86 14.20
N ARG A 203 -17.29 15.30 13.67
CA ARG A 203 -17.21 16.45 12.75
C ARG A 203 -16.82 16.06 11.33
N SER A 204 -16.53 14.79 11.07
CA SER A 204 -16.05 14.34 9.76
C SER A 204 -17.15 13.79 8.86
N LEU A 205 -18.37 13.63 9.36
CA LEU A 205 -19.45 12.94 8.66
C LEU A 205 -20.60 13.87 8.25
N ILE A 206 -21.18 13.57 7.10
CA ILE A 206 -22.46 14.10 6.62
C ILE A 206 -23.44 12.94 6.57
N LYS A 207 -24.61 13.10 7.18
CA LYS A 207 -25.69 12.12 7.12
C LYS A 207 -26.31 12.12 5.72
N MET A 208 -26.39 10.96 5.09
CA MET A 208 -26.90 10.74 3.74
C MET A 208 -28.04 9.70 3.77
N PRO A 209 -28.92 9.63 2.75
CA PRO A 209 -29.82 8.49 2.60
C PRO A 209 -29.03 7.19 2.58
N GLY A 210 -29.31 6.29 3.54
CA GLY A 210 -28.63 4.99 3.66
C GLY A 210 -27.32 4.98 4.45
N GLY A 211 -26.89 6.08 5.08
CA GLY A 211 -25.71 6.08 5.97
C GLY A 211 -25.01 7.43 6.09
N TYR A 212 -23.68 7.42 5.98
CA TYR A 212 -22.80 8.57 6.16
C TYR A 212 -21.79 8.69 5.02
N SER A 213 -21.43 9.93 4.68
CA SER A 213 -20.29 10.25 3.81
C SER A 213 -19.32 11.14 4.57
N PHE A 214 -18.03 11.10 4.23
CA PHE A 214 -17.08 12.06 4.78
C PHE A 214 -17.34 13.47 4.24
N CYS A 215 -17.31 14.48 5.11
CA CYS A 215 -17.50 15.90 4.77
C CYS A 215 -16.26 16.53 4.11
N MET A 216 -15.13 15.82 4.15
CA MET A 216 -13.85 16.33 3.68
C MET A 216 -13.87 16.61 2.18
N ASP A 217 -13.30 17.75 1.80
CA ASP A 217 -12.99 18.11 0.43
C ASP A 217 -12.10 17.05 -0.25
N GLN A 218 -12.64 16.42 -1.28
CA GLN A 218 -11.99 15.30 -1.97
C GLN A 218 -10.69 15.71 -2.68
N ARG A 219 -10.45 17.01 -2.91
CA ARG A 219 -9.18 17.52 -3.47
C ARG A 219 -8.00 17.27 -2.55
N MET A 220 -8.22 17.08 -1.26
CA MET A 220 -7.17 16.73 -0.29
C MET A 220 -6.62 15.31 -0.45
N LYS A 221 -7.22 14.49 -1.33
CA LYS A 221 -6.64 13.20 -1.75
C LYS A 221 -5.45 13.35 -2.70
N LEU A 222 -5.24 14.57 -3.22
CA LEU A 222 -4.08 14.91 -4.05
C LEU A 222 -3.03 15.64 -3.20
N PRO A 223 -1.74 15.51 -3.50
CA PRO A 223 -0.69 16.28 -2.81
C PRO A 223 -0.89 17.79 -3.05
N PHE A 224 -0.55 18.63 -2.07
CA PHE A 224 -0.58 20.08 -2.27
C PHE A 224 0.52 20.52 -3.24
N PHE A 225 0.18 21.49 -4.10
CA PHE A 225 1.10 22.06 -5.09
C PHE A 225 1.13 23.60 -4.98
N PRO A 226 2.29 24.27 -5.14
CA PRO A 226 3.62 23.74 -5.41
C PRO A 226 4.26 23.03 -4.22
N THR A 227 5.10 22.04 -4.53
CA THR A 227 5.95 21.36 -3.57
C THR A 227 7.21 22.17 -3.31
N LEU A 228 7.70 22.18 -2.07
CA LEU A 228 8.88 22.97 -1.71
C LEU A 228 10.17 22.28 -2.17
N THR A 229 11.18 23.09 -2.46
CA THR A 229 12.56 22.61 -2.48
C THR A 229 13.08 22.53 -1.04
N VAL A 230 14.15 21.77 -0.83
CA VAL A 230 14.80 21.68 0.48
C VAL A 230 15.29 23.07 0.91
N GLU A 231 15.77 23.89 -0.02
CA GLU A 231 16.29 25.23 0.23
C GLU A 231 15.20 26.17 0.74
N LEU A 232 14.02 26.17 0.12
CA LEU A 232 12.89 26.97 0.60
C LEU A 232 12.43 26.51 1.98
N ALA A 233 12.46 25.21 2.22
CA ALA A 233 12.09 24.64 3.51
C ALA A 233 13.09 25.02 4.63
N LYS A 234 14.39 25.08 4.30
CA LYS A 234 15.44 25.62 5.18
C LYS A 234 15.20 27.09 5.50
N GLU A 235 14.85 27.90 4.50
CA GLU A 235 14.58 29.33 4.65
C GLU A 235 13.43 29.60 5.63
N VAL A 236 12.36 28.81 5.58
CA VAL A 236 11.24 28.90 6.54
C VAL A 236 11.74 28.73 7.97
N TYR A 237 12.50 27.65 8.25
CA TYR A 237 13.02 27.39 9.59
C TYR A 237 14.05 28.42 10.06
N VAL A 238 14.86 28.98 9.17
CA VAL A 238 15.78 30.09 9.47
C VAL A 238 15.03 31.35 9.92
N ASN A 239 13.81 31.57 9.44
CA ASN A 239 13.00 32.74 9.78
C ASN A 239 12.11 32.55 11.02
N ILE A 240 11.98 31.35 11.56
CA ILE A 240 11.31 31.13 12.86
C ILE A 240 12.19 31.69 13.99
N LYS A 241 11.71 32.75 14.66
CA LYS A 241 12.44 33.44 15.74
C LYS A 241 11.90 33.16 17.14
N CYS A 242 10.63 32.76 17.27
CA CYS A 242 10.02 32.48 18.57
C CYS A 242 10.50 31.12 19.14
N PRO A 243 10.37 30.89 20.46
CA PRO A 243 10.57 29.58 21.05
C PRO A 243 9.66 28.53 20.39
N THR A 244 10.25 27.46 19.90
CA THR A 244 9.56 26.40 19.16
C THR A 244 9.80 25.05 19.82
N LEU A 245 8.74 24.29 20.05
CA LEU A 245 8.78 22.91 20.51
C LEU A 245 8.24 22.00 19.40
N ILE A 246 9.07 21.05 18.96
CA ILE A 246 8.66 19.98 18.03
C ILE A 246 8.62 18.68 18.81
N LEU A 247 7.44 18.09 18.93
CA LEU A 247 7.22 16.79 19.54
C LEU A 247 7.12 15.74 18.43
N LEU A 248 8.03 14.78 18.40
CA LEU A 248 8.02 13.69 17.42
C LEU A 248 7.63 12.39 18.10
N SER A 249 6.74 11.63 17.47
CA SER A 249 6.39 10.28 17.94
C SER A 249 7.56 9.32 17.70
N SER A 250 7.96 8.57 18.73
CA SER A 250 8.96 7.50 18.59
C SER A 250 8.57 6.45 17.54
N ALA A 251 7.27 6.25 17.28
CA ALA A 251 6.77 5.32 16.27
C ALA A 251 6.96 5.80 14.82
N ARG A 252 7.15 7.10 14.59
CA ARG A 252 7.23 7.70 13.24
C ARG A 252 8.56 8.38 12.94
N ILE A 253 9.50 8.36 13.88
CA ILE A 253 10.79 9.05 13.76
C ILE A 253 11.59 8.61 12.51
N ASN A 254 11.53 7.32 12.15
CA ASN A 254 12.22 6.80 10.97
C ASN A 254 11.62 7.35 9.66
N THR A 255 10.33 7.65 9.63
CA THR A 255 9.65 8.28 8.47
C THR A 255 10.20 9.68 8.19
N TYR A 256 10.65 10.37 9.23
CA TYR A 256 11.22 11.71 9.11
C TYR A 256 12.72 11.69 8.83
N ARG A 257 13.43 10.56 8.96
CA ARG A 257 14.90 10.49 8.97
C ARG A 257 15.55 11.23 7.81
N GLU A 258 15.13 10.95 6.56
CA GLU A 258 15.76 11.54 5.38
C GLU A 258 15.54 13.08 5.28
N ILE A 259 14.35 13.55 5.66
CA ILE A 259 14.04 14.99 5.66
C ILE A 259 14.72 15.67 6.84
N PHE A 260 14.68 15.01 8.00
CA PHE A 260 15.29 15.47 9.24
C PHE A 260 16.78 15.66 9.01
N GLU A 261 17.52 14.66 8.52
CA GLU A 261 18.95 14.76 8.20
C GLU A 261 19.29 15.99 7.34
N LYS A 262 18.45 16.32 6.33
CA LYS A 262 18.69 17.46 5.42
C LYS A 262 18.54 18.83 6.07
N ILE A 263 17.79 18.95 7.15
CA ILE A 263 17.52 20.23 7.84
C ILE A 263 17.97 20.22 9.31
N PHE A 264 18.39 19.07 9.82
CA PHE A 264 18.74 18.84 11.21
C PHE A 264 19.84 19.79 11.63
N GLU A 265 20.85 19.99 10.79
CA GLU A 265 21.92 20.96 11.06
C GLU A 265 21.41 22.38 11.34
N ILE A 266 20.30 22.80 10.73
CA ILE A 266 19.71 24.12 10.97
C ILE A 266 18.91 24.11 12.27
N ILE A 267 18.11 23.07 12.48
CA ILE A 267 17.27 22.93 13.67
C ILE A 267 18.13 22.79 14.93
N ASP A 268 19.14 21.93 14.88
CA ASP A 268 20.06 21.61 15.97
C ASP A 268 20.92 22.82 16.38
N LYS A 269 21.35 23.64 15.41
CA LYS A 269 22.12 24.87 15.69
C LYS A 269 21.27 26.02 16.23
N LYS A 270 19.94 25.92 16.19
CA LYS A 270 19.04 27.00 16.64
C LYS A 270 18.60 26.81 18.09
N ALA A 271 19.16 27.65 18.97
CA ALA A 271 18.83 27.65 20.40
C ALA A 271 17.34 27.88 20.71
N ASN A 272 16.56 28.47 19.78
CA ASN A 272 15.12 28.69 19.97
C ASN A 272 14.24 27.50 19.57
N ILE A 273 14.79 26.41 19.03
CA ILE A 273 14.03 25.22 18.63
C ILE A 273 14.43 24.04 19.51
N THR A 274 13.45 23.47 20.21
CA THR A 274 13.61 22.23 20.98
C THR A 274 12.89 21.11 20.26
N VAL A 275 13.60 20.02 19.93
CA VAL A 275 12.99 18.78 19.43
C VAL A 275 12.96 17.76 20.56
N LYS A 276 11.80 17.19 20.85
CA LYS A 276 11.66 16.07 21.79
C LYS A 276 10.98 14.89 21.11
N VAL A 277 11.56 13.72 21.28
CA VAL A 277 10.92 12.46 20.91
C VAL A 277 10.12 11.99 22.11
N VAL A 278 8.82 11.75 21.91
CA VAL A 278 7.93 11.25 22.96
C VAL A 278 7.52 9.81 22.64
N PRO A 279 7.31 8.94 23.64
CA PRO A 279 6.76 7.62 23.42
C PRO A 279 5.43 7.72 22.69
N GLY A 280 5.41 7.24 21.45
CA GLY A 280 4.21 7.06 20.68
C GLY A 280 3.92 5.59 20.52
N GLN A 281 2.70 5.18 20.85
CA GLN A 281 2.20 3.87 20.47
C GLN A 281 1.50 4.07 19.12
N SER A 282 2.09 3.55 18.04
CA SER A 282 1.23 3.09 16.96
C SER A 282 0.44 1.95 17.59
N LEU A 283 -0.88 2.12 17.76
CA LEU A 283 -1.75 1.02 18.21
C LEU A 283 -1.76 -0.03 17.11
N GLY A 284 -0.70 -0.84 17.09
CA GLY A 284 -0.45 -1.85 16.09
C GLY A 284 -0.14 -1.30 14.70
N ASN A 285 1.09 -0.86 14.47
CA ASN A 285 1.90 -1.75 13.65
C ASN A 285 2.53 -2.74 14.63
N GLU A 286 1.90 -3.90 14.80
CA GLU A 286 2.69 -5.13 14.88
C GLU A 286 3.84 -4.98 13.87
N PRO A 287 5.10 -5.27 14.22
CA PRO A 287 6.27 -5.02 13.36
C PRO A 287 5.89 -5.31 11.92
N SER A 288 5.75 -4.27 11.09
CA SER A 288 4.81 -4.25 9.95
C SER A 288 4.60 -5.65 9.40
N VAL A 289 3.50 -6.30 9.77
CA VAL A 289 3.30 -7.73 9.46
C VAL A 289 3.57 -7.88 7.97
N LYS A 290 4.66 -8.58 7.61
CA LYS A 290 5.20 -8.45 6.26
C LYS A 290 4.11 -8.88 5.28
N LYS A 291 3.80 -7.99 4.34
CA LYS A 291 2.80 -8.19 3.30
C LYS A 291 3.38 -9.16 2.29
N VAL A 292 2.76 -10.33 2.10
CA VAL A 292 3.26 -11.38 1.21
C VAL A 292 2.18 -11.74 0.20
N ILE A 293 2.46 -11.56 -1.09
CA ILE A 293 1.63 -12.13 -2.16
C ILE A 293 2.17 -13.50 -2.54
N MET A 294 1.30 -14.50 -2.60
CA MET A 294 1.66 -15.84 -3.06
C MET A 294 1.07 -16.16 -4.44
N LEU A 295 1.92 -16.61 -5.37
CA LEU A 295 1.59 -16.87 -6.78
C LEU A 295 1.83 -18.34 -7.14
N HIS A 296 0.75 -19.09 -7.41
CA HIS A 296 0.84 -20.53 -7.66
C HIS A 296 1.33 -20.89 -9.07
N GLY A 297 1.71 -22.15 -9.27
CA GLY A 297 2.07 -22.72 -10.57
C GLY A 297 0.89 -22.89 -11.54
N ILE A 298 1.18 -23.10 -12.83
CA ILE A 298 0.14 -23.25 -13.85
C ILE A 298 -0.68 -24.52 -13.60
N GLY A 299 -1.99 -24.43 -13.74
CA GLY A 299 -2.90 -25.55 -13.44
C GLY A 299 -3.10 -25.86 -11.94
N HIS A 300 -2.48 -25.09 -11.03
CA HIS A 300 -2.75 -25.15 -9.59
C HIS A 300 -3.73 -24.05 -9.18
N ASN A 301 -3.88 -23.83 -7.87
CA ASN A 301 -4.63 -22.73 -7.26
C ASN A 301 -3.95 -22.33 -5.93
N CYS A 302 -4.46 -21.32 -5.23
CA CYS A 302 -3.86 -20.81 -3.99
C CYS A 302 -3.81 -21.84 -2.84
N GLY A 303 -4.58 -22.92 -2.93
CA GLY A 303 -4.52 -24.07 -2.02
C GLY A 303 -3.14 -24.73 -1.98
N SER A 304 -2.34 -24.61 -3.04
CA SER A 304 -0.95 -25.11 -3.09
C SER A 304 -0.04 -24.56 -1.98
N PHE A 305 -0.38 -23.41 -1.39
CA PHE A 305 0.42 -22.83 -0.31
C PHE A 305 -0.04 -23.21 1.09
N LYS A 306 -1.17 -23.90 1.26
CA LYS A 306 -1.72 -24.21 2.60
C LYS A 306 -0.74 -24.96 3.48
N GLY A 307 -0.13 -26.02 2.96
CA GLY A 307 0.89 -26.80 3.67
C GLY A 307 2.07 -25.93 4.13
N LEU A 308 2.53 -25.01 3.28
CA LEU A 308 3.61 -24.09 3.58
C LEU A 308 3.22 -23.05 4.63
N ILE A 309 2.05 -22.40 4.47
CA ILE A 309 1.54 -21.38 5.40
C ILE A 309 1.41 -21.95 6.81
N ARG A 310 0.91 -23.19 6.95
CA ARG A 310 0.80 -23.89 8.26
C ARG A 310 2.15 -24.10 8.96
N LYS A 311 3.27 -24.00 8.24
CA LYS A 311 4.63 -24.20 8.77
C LYS A 311 5.35 -22.90 9.13
N PHE A 312 4.83 -21.74 8.73
CA PHE A 312 5.40 -20.47 9.12
C PHE A 312 5.20 -20.24 10.62
N LYS A 313 6.29 -19.91 11.32
CA LYS A 313 6.31 -19.61 12.75
C LYS A 313 6.00 -18.15 13.04
N GLN A 314 6.28 -17.27 12.08
CA GLN A 314 6.00 -15.83 12.17
C GLN A 314 4.63 -15.49 11.58
N ASN A 315 4.05 -14.40 12.07
CA ASN A 315 2.83 -13.85 11.50
C ASN A 315 3.16 -12.99 10.27
N TYR A 316 2.52 -13.32 9.15
CA TYR A 316 2.60 -12.60 7.88
C TYR A 316 1.21 -12.20 7.40
N ASN A 317 1.10 -11.08 6.67
CA ASN A 317 -0.13 -10.68 6.01
C ASN A 317 -0.11 -11.30 4.61
N ILE A 318 -0.59 -12.53 4.52
CA ILE A 318 -0.48 -13.36 3.32
C ILE A 318 -1.74 -13.23 2.48
N VAL A 319 -1.56 -12.85 1.22
CA VAL A 319 -2.61 -12.93 0.19
C VAL A 319 -2.14 -13.93 -0.87
N ALA A 320 -2.63 -15.16 -0.77
CA ALA A 320 -2.46 -16.17 -1.80
C ALA A 320 -3.61 -16.08 -2.80
N ILE A 321 -3.32 -15.76 -4.06
CA ILE A 321 -4.35 -15.54 -5.07
C ILE A 321 -4.51 -16.75 -5.98
N ASP A 322 -5.74 -16.97 -6.44
CA ASP A 322 -5.97 -17.75 -7.65
C ASP A 322 -5.70 -16.86 -8.87
N LEU A 323 -4.78 -17.27 -9.74
CA LEU A 323 -4.54 -16.59 -11.00
C LEU A 323 -5.79 -16.70 -11.91
N PRO A 324 -6.06 -15.73 -12.80
CA PRO A 324 -7.18 -15.83 -13.73
C PRO A 324 -7.24 -17.17 -14.48
N GLY A 325 -8.44 -17.74 -14.59
CA GLY A 325 -8.63 -19.07 -15.18
C GLY A 325 -8.26 -20.26 -14.27
N HIS A 326 -7.89 -20.01 -13.02
CA HIS A 326 -7.53 -21.03 -12.03
C HIS A 326 -8.39 -20.88 -10.78
N GLY A 327 -8.52 -21.98 -10.02
CA GLY A 327 -9.24 -21.98 -8.76
C GLY A 327 -10.65 -21.39 -8.88
N GLN A 328 -10.98 -20.47 -7.99
CA GLN A 328 -12.26 -19.74 -8.01
C GLN A 328 -12.17 -18.38 -8.71
N SER A 329 -11.02 -18.03 -9.30
CA SER A 329 -10.87 -16.79 -10.07
C SER A 329 -11.56 -16.92 -11.42
N SER A 330 -12.20 -15.82 -11.85
CA SER A 330 -12.86 -15.77 -13.15
C SER A 330 -11.89 -16.08 -14.30
N HIS A 331 -12.43 -16.69 -15.35
CA HIS A 331 -11.71 -16.89 -16.60
C HIS A 331 -11.57 -15.57 -17.34
N PHE A 332 -10.51 -15.42 -18.15
CA PHE A 332 -10.51 -14.37 -19.17
C PHE A 332 -11.66 -14.59 -20.16
N PRO A 333 -12.17 -13.55 -20.84
CA PRO A 333 -13.27 -13.69 -21.78
C PRO A 333 -13.01 -14.79 -22.83
N ARG A 334 -14.06 -15.49 -23.25
CA ARG A 334 -13.96 -16.53 -24.30
C ARG A 334 -13.44 -15.91 -25.60
N GLY A 335 -12.68 -16.70 -26.36
CA GLY A 335 -12.06 -16.26 -27.63
C GLY A 335 -10.81 -15.39 -27.46
N VAL A 336 -10.46 -14.97 -26.24
CA VAL A 336 -9.22 -14.25 -25.97
C VAL A 336 -8.09 -15.24 -25.68
N PRO A 337 -6.97 -15.21 -26.43
CA PRO A 337 -5.76 -15.97 -26.09
C PRO A 337 -5.15 -15.48 -24.79
N LEU A 338 -4.61 -16.40 -23.99
CA LEU A 338 -4.05 -16.05 -22.68
C LEU A 338 -2.61 -15.57 -22.81
N GLN A 339 -2.40 -14.25 -22.74
CA GLN A 339 -1.06 -13.67 -22.80
C GLN A 339 -0.38 -13.70 -21.43
N PHE A 340 0.92 -13.97 -21.40
CA PHE A 340 1.71 -13.92 -20.17
C PHE A 340 1.60 -12.59 -19.43
N TYR A 341 1.64 -11.46 -20.15
CA TYR A 341 1.58 -10.13 -19.53
C TYR A 341 0.20 -9.78 -18.96
N ASP A 342 -0.87 -10.42 -19.41
CA ASP A 342 -2.21 -10.22 -18.83
C ASP A 342 -2.25 -10.70 -17.37
N TYR A 343 -1.50 -11.77 -17.06
CA TYR A 343 -1.34 -12.26 -15.70
C TYR A 343 -0.53 -11.29 -14.83
N VAL A 344 0.56 -10.73 -15.37
CA VAL A 344 1.36 -9.70 -14.65
C VAL A 344 0.50 -8.47 -14.35
N LEU A 345 -0.29 -8.00 -15.32
CA LEU A 345 -1.22 -6.89 -15.13
C LEU A 345 -2.32 -7.23 -14.12
N SER A 346 -2.80 -8.47 -14.11
CA SER A 346 -3.80 -8.94 -13.14
C SER A 346 -3.26 -8.90 -11.71
N ILE A 347 -2.00 -9.33 -11.51
CA ILE A 347 -1.31 -9.21 -10.21
C ILE A 347 -1.22 -7.74 -9.79
N LYS A 348 -0.87 -6.83 -10.70
CA LYS A 348 -0.81 -5.39 -10.42
C LYS A 348 -2.16 -4.83 -9.96
N LYS A 349 -3.26 -5.23 -10.61
CA LYS A 349 -4.61 -4.82 -10.21
C LYS A 349 -4.98 -5.30 -8.81
N VAL A 350 -4.56 -6.52 -8.44
CA VAL A 350 -4.75 -7.04 -7.07
C VAL A 350 -3.96 -6.19 -6.07
N VAL A 351 -2.67 -5.96 -6.32
CA VAL A 351 -1.80 -5.14 -5.46
C VAL A 351 -2.38 -3.74 -5.24
N ASP A 352 -2.86 -3.11 -6.31
CA ASP A 352 -3.46 -1.77 -6.27
C ASP A 352 -4.75 -1.76 -5.44
N HIS A 353 -5.58 -2.80 -5.57
CA HIS A 353 -6.78 -2.95 -4.75
C HIS A 353 -6.47 -3.11 -3.27
N LEU A 354 -5.41 -3.87 -2.95
CA LEU A 354 -4.92 -4.05 -1.58
C LEU A 354 -4.26 -2.79 -1.01
N MET A 355 -3.96 -1.79 -1.86
CA MET A 355 -3.20 -0.58 -1.50
C MET A 355 -1.84 -0.93 -0.88
N TRP A 356 -1.15 -1.91 -1.47
CA TRP A 356 0.18 -2.34 -1.02
C TRP A 356 1.27 -1.61 -1.79
N ASP A 357 1.93 -0.66 -1.12
CA ASP A 357 3.07 0.08 -1.70
C ASP A 357 4.36 -0.76 -1.73
N LYS A 358 4.56 -1.62 -0.72
CA LYS A 358 5.72 -2.48 -0.53
C LYS A 358 5.29 -3.86 -0.02
N PHE A 359 5.77 -4.92 -0.65
CA PHE A 359 5.43 -6.29 -0.29
C PHE A 359 6.46 -7.31 -0.79
N TYR A 360 6.37 -8.53 -0.27
CA TYR A 360 7.17 -9.70 -0.65
C TYR A 360 6.37 -10.58 -1.59
N ILE A 361 7.06 -11.28 -2.49
CA ILE A 361 6.43 -12.27 -3.38
C ILE A 361 7.00 -13.64 -3.07
N ILE A 362 6.14 -14.62 -2.78
CA ILE A 362 6.49 -16.04 -2.76
C ILE A 362 5.78 -16.71 -3.92
N ALA A 363 6.52 -17.39 -4.79
CA ALA A 363 5.95 -17.78 -6.06
C ALA A 363 6.49 -19.12 -6.56
N HIS A 364 5.60 -20.00 -7.01
CA HIS A 364 5.96 -21.33 -7.51
C HIS A 364 5.83 -21.41 -9.03
N SER A 365 6.81 -22.02 -9.69
CA SER A 365 6.72 -22.39 -11.11
C SER A 365 6.24 -21.23 -12.00
N PHE A 366 5.09 -21.33 -12.68
CA PHE A 366 4.53 -20.23 -13.47
C PHE A 366 4.34 -18.93 -12.69
N GLY A 367 3.87 -19.00 -11.45
CA GLY A 367 3.81 -17.86 -10.55
C GLY A 367 5.18 -17.22 -10.32
N GLY A 368 6.24 -18.03 -10.24
CA GLY A 368 7.63 -17.54 -10.11
C GLY A 368 8.10 -16.77 -11.33
N GLN A 369 7.69 -17.19 -12.53
CA GLN A 369 7.96 -16.49 -13.79
C GLN A 369 7.23 -15.14 -13.79
N LEU A 370 5.95 -15.14 -13.44
CA LEU A 370 5.14 -13.92 -13.32
C LEU A 370 5.69 -12.94 -12.27
N GLY A 371 6.07 -13.45 -11.09
CA GLY A 371 6.65 -12.65 -10.00
C GLY A 371 7.99 -12.04 -10.38
N THR A 372 8.78 -12.73 -11.20
CA THR A 372 10.04 -12.21 -11.75
C THR A 372 9.79 -11.02 -12.68
N TYR A 373 8.89 -11.15 -13.65
CA TYR A 373 8.54 -10.05 -14.55
C TYR A 373 7.84 -8.90 -13.82
N PHE A 374 6.96 -9.21 -12.85
CA PHE A 374 6.34 -8.18 -12.00
C PHE A 374 7.41 -7.36 -11.28
N SER A 375 8.40 -8.02 -10.68
CA SER A 375 9.49 -7.35 -9.95
C SER A 375 10.40 -6.54 -10.87
N ALA A 376 10.54 -6.92 -12.13
CA ALA A 376 11.28 -6.16 -13.13
C ALA A 376 10.53 -4.91 -13.61
N ILE A 377 9.21 -5.00 -13.76
CA ILE A 377 8.35 -3.92 -14.27
C ILE A 377 8.00 -2.91 -13.16
N PHE A 378 7.83 -3.38 -11.92
CA PHE A 378 7.47 -2.56 -10.74
C PHE A 378 8.51 -2.71 -9.62
N PRO A 379 9.80 -2.41 -9.86
CA PRO A 379 10.89 -2.72 -8.93
C PRO A 379 10.77 -2.00 -7.59
N HIS A 380 10.10 -0.84 -7.57
CA HIS A 380 9.90 -0.09 -6.34
C HIS A 380 8.84 -0.70 -5.41
N GLN A 381 8.04 -1.68 -5.85
CA GLN A 381 6.99 -2.27 -5.01
C GLN A 381 7.42 -3.57 -4.31
N VAL A 382 8.47 -4.24 -4.80
CA VAL A 382 8.85 -5.58 -4.31
C VAL A 382 10.04 -5.48 -3.35
N GLU A 383 9.84 -5.93 -2.11
CA GLU A 383 10.85 -5.93 -1.04
C GLU A 383 11.83 -7.11 -1.16
N ALA A 384 11.32 -8.30 -1.49
CA ALA A 384 12.09 -9.47 -1.88
C ALA A 384 11.22 -10.46 -2.67
N LEU A 385 11.86 -11.27 -3.51
CA LEU A 385 11.23 -12.25 -4.38
C LEU A 385 11.75 -13.65 -4.04
N LEU A 386 10.85 -14.56 -3.65
CA LEU A 386 11.15 -15.94 -3.28
C LEU A 386 10.51 -16.87 -4.31
N ILE A 387 11.33 -17.55 -5.09
CA ILE A 387 10.91 -18.38 -6.21
C ILE A 387 11.15 -19.84 -5.87
N ILE A 388 10.07 -20.62 -5.94
CA ILE A 388 10.10 -22.07 -5.74
C ILE A 388 10.13 -22.72 -7.11
N ASP A 389 11.30 -23.25 -7.42
CA ASP A 389 11.54 -24.23 -8.47
C ASP A 389 11.16 -23.78 -9.90
N THR A 390 11.63 -22.60 -10.29
CA THR A 390 11.71 -22.09 -11.67
C THR A 390 12.80 -21.03 -11.76
N MET A 391 13.22 -20.67 -12.97
CA MET A 391 14.10 -19.52 -13.24
C MET A 391 13.78 -18.92 -14.61
N GLU A 392 13.96 -17.60 -14.71
CA GLU A 392 14.03 -16.82 -15.94
C GLU A 392 15.47 -16.32 -16.12
N PRO A 393 15.97 -16.04 -17.34
CA PRO A 393 15.28 -16.03 -18.63
C PRO A 393 14.87 -17.41 -19.20
N ARG A 394 13.82 -17.43 -20.02
CA ARG A 394 13.41 -18.57 -20.85
C ARG A 394 13.11 -18.10 -22.28
N PRO A 395 14.13 -17.95 -23.12
CA PRO A 395 13.96 -17.45 -24.48
C PRO A 395 13.28 -18.48 -25.37
N VAL A 396 12.53 -17.97 -26.35
CA VAL A 396 12.22 -18.72 -27.57
C VAL A 396 13.38 -18.42 -28.53
N LEU A 397 14.06 -19.46 -29.03
CA LEU A 397 15.15 -19.29 -29.97
C LEU A 397 14.61 -18.67 -31.27
N LEU A 398 15.46 -17.89 -31.95
CA LEU A 398 15.04 -17.15 -33.14
C LEU A 398 14.54 -18.11 -34.24
N GLU A 399 15.29 -19.21 -34.44
CA GLU A 399 14.97 -20.29 -35.36
C GLU A 399 13.65 -21.02 -35.03
N ASP A 400 13.30 -21.10 -33.74
CA ASP A 400 12.10 -21.80 -33.26
C ASP A 400 10.87 -20.91 -33.18
N THR A 401 11.01 -19.59 -33.38
CA THR A 401 9.94 -18.61 -33.13
C THR A 401 8.71 -18.89 -33.99
N LEU A 402 8.88 -19.14 -35.29
CA LEU A 402 7.75 -19.46 -36.19
C LEU A 402 7.09 -20.79 -35.84
N ALA A 403 7.89 -21.82 -35.54
CA ALA A 403 7.38 -23.14 -35.15
C ALA A 403 6.59 -23.07 -33.84
N TYR A 404 7.08 -22.31 -32.86
CA TYR A 404 6.40 -22.04 -31.60
C TYR A 404 5.05 -21.33 -31.81
N MET A 405 5.02 -20.28 -32.64
CA MET A 405 3.77 -19.56 -32.98
C MET A 405 2.76 -20.48 -33.66
N GLN A 406 3.20 -21.22 -34.69
CA GLN A 406 2.35 -22.13 -35.44
C GLN A 406 1.77 -23.22 -34.55
N SER A 407 2.59 -23.86 -33.71
CA SER A 407 2.13 -24.88 -32.75
C SER A 407 1.12 -24.28 -31.78
N THR A 408 1.45 -23.16 -31.13
CA THR A 408 0.59 -22.54 -30.10
C THR A 408 -0.78 -22.13 -30.68
N PHE A 409 -0.79 -21.53 -31.87
CA PHE A 409 -2.04 -21.11 -32.51
C PHE A 409 -2.85 -22.31 -32.99
N THR A 410 -2.21 -23.34 -33.54
CA THR A 410 -2.87 -24.58 -33.95
C THR A 410 -3.51 -25.28 -32.74
N ASP A 411 -2.80 -25.37 -31.61
CA ASP A 411 -3.31 -25.95 -30.38
C ASP A 411 -4.50 -25.17 -29.81
N LEU A 412 -4.43 -23.84 -29.83
CA LEU A 412 -5.53 -22.97 -29.40
C LEU A 412 -6.78 -23.13 -30.28
N LEU A 413 -6.61 -23.18 -31.61
CA LEU A 413 -7.72 -23.39 -32.55
C LEU A 413 -8.35 -24.78 -32.39
N ASN A 414 -7.52 -25.82 -32.22
CA ASN A 414 -7.99 -27.18 -31.95
C ASN A 414 -8.74 -27.27 -30.62
N LEU A 415 -8.23 -26.59 -29.58
CA LEU A 415 -8.92 -26.49 -28.30
C LEU A 415 -10.25 -25.76 -28.44
N GLU A 416 -10.32 -24.64 -29.17
CA GLU A 416 -11.56 -23.89 -29.38
C GLU A 416 -12.62 -24.74 -30.08
N LYS A 417 -12.22 -25.49 -31.12
CA LYS A 417 -13.10 -26.45 -31.81
C LYS A 417 -13.66 -27.48 -30.82
N LYS A 418 -12.78 -28.10 -30.02
CA LYS A 418 -13.17 -29.07 -29.00
C LYS A 418 -14.11 -28.48 -27.93
N LEU A 419 -13.90 -27.23 -27.53
CA LEU A 419 -14.73 -26.55 -26.53
C LEU A 419 -16.09 -26.10 -27.09
N LYS A 420 -16.20 -25.83 -28.40
CA LYS A 420 -17.48 -25.56 -29.08
C LYS A 420 -18.34 -26.83 -29.22
N GLU A 421 -17.70 -27.97 -29.42
CA GLU A 421 -18.35 -29.26 -29.70
C GLU A 421 -18.70 -30.07 -28.43
N GLY A 422 -18.18 -29.71 -27.24
CA GLY A 422 -18.16 -30.61 -26.08
C GLY A 422 -18.80 -30.09 -24.79
N VAL A 423 -19.47 -31.00 -24.06
CA VAL A 423 -19.84 -30.85 -22.65
C VAL A 423 -18.58 -31.01 -21.78
N ARG A 424 -18.44 -30.20 -20.72
CA ARG A 424 -17.32 -30.35 -19.76
C ARG A 424 -17.32 -31.76 -19.17
N PRO A 425 -16.19 -32.50 -19.22
CA PRO A 425 -16.12 -33.82 -18.62
C PRO A 425 -16.45 -33.77 -17.13
N THR A 426 -17.31 -34.69 -16.68
CA THR A 426 -17.58 -34.92 -15.28
C THR A 426 -16.85 -36.17 -14.80
N TYR A 427 -16.46 -36.17 -13.53
CA TYR A 427 -15.69 -37.21 -12.88
C TYR A 427 -16.35 -37.57 -11.55
N THR A 428 -16.11 -38.78 -11.06
CA THR A 428 -16.30 -39.05 -9.64
C THR A 428 -15.27 -38.24 -8.84
N PHE A 429 -15.54 -38.01 -7.54
CA PHE A 429 -14.56 -37.33 -6.68
C PHE A 429 -13.22 -38.08 -6.67
N GLU A 430 -13.26 -39.41 -6.60
CA GLU A 430 -12.07 -40.27 -6.59
C GLU A 430 -11.26 -40.15 -7.89
N ASP A 431 -11.92 -40.14 -9.04
CA ASP A 431 -11.23 -39.97 -10.33
C ASP A 431 -10.62 -38.57 -10.48
N ALA A 432 -11.34 -37.54 -10.04
CA ALA A 432 -10.82 -36.18 -10.02
C ALA A 432 -9.61 -36.06 -9.08
N PHE A 433 -9.68 -36.68 -7.88
CA PHE A 433 -8.59 -36.72 -6.91
C PHE A 433 -7.34 -37.37 -7.51
N ARG A 434 -7.49 -38.57 -8.11
CA ARG A 434 -6.37 -39.26 -8.78
C ARG A 434 -5.78 -38.46 -9.92
N LYS A 435 -6.61 -37.75 -10.68
CA LYS A 435 -6.16 -36.86 -11.76
C LYS A 435 -5.31 -35.73 -11.23
N VAL A 436 -5.75 -35.01 -10.18
CA VAL A 436 -4.94 -33.95 -9.56
C VAL A 436 -3.64 -34.52 -9.00
N GLN A 437 -3.73 -35.64 -8.30
CA GLN A 437 -2.57 -36.27 -7.68
C GLN A 437 -1.48 -36.65 -8.69
N LYS A 438 -1.88 -37.14 -9.86
CA LYS A 438 -0.97 -37.61 -10.93
C LYS A 438 -0.76 -36.59 -12.05
N ASN A 439 -1.19 -35.34 -11.88
CA ASN A 439 -1.15 -34.32 -12.93
C ASN A 439 0.27 -33.79 -13.21
N THR A 440 1.25 -34.13 -12.37
CA THR A 440 2.65 -33.70 -12.53
C THR A 440 3.58 -34.90 -12.60
N LEU A 441 4.81 -34.71 -13.08
CA LEU A 441 5.82 -35.76 -13.23
C LEU A 441 6.05 -36.56 -11.93
N TRP A 442 5.90 -35.89 -10.78
CA TRP A 442 5.95 -36.49 -9.45
C TRP A 442 4.59 -36.35 -8.78
N PRO A 443 3.95 -37.45 -8.33
CA PRO A 443 2.64 -37.36 -7.70
C PRO A 443 2.63 -36.49 -6.45
N LEU A 444 1.52 -35.78 -6.23
CA LEU A 444 1.29 -35.04 -4.99
C LEU A 444 1.01 -36.00 -3.83
N SER A 445 1.38 -35.58 -2.62
CA SER A 445 0.91 -36.24 -1.39
C SER A 445 -0.61 -36.17 -1.30
N VAL A 446 -1.21 -37.04 -0.48
CA VAL A 446 -2.66 -37.05 -0.26
C VAL A 446 -3.10 -35.70 0.32
N GLU A 447 -2.33 -35.14 1.25
CA GLU A 447 -2.58 -33.86 1.91
C GLU A 447 -2.51 -32.70 0.91
N ALA A 448 -1.45 -32.64 0.10
CA ALA A 448 -1.31 -31.63 -0.95
C ALA A 448 -2.45 -31.71 -1.97
N THR A 449 -2.85 -32.92 -2.35
CA THR A 449 -3.96 -33.14 -3.27
C THR A 449 -5.27 -32.64 -2.67
N LYS A 450 -5.54 -32.93 -1.39
CA LYS A 450 -6.73 -32.43 -0.67
C LYS A 450 -6.76 -30.89 -0.65
N ASP A 451 -5.64 -30.26 -0.30
CA ASP A 451 -5.53 -28.80 -0.23
C ASP A 451 -5.82 -28.13 -1.59
N LEU A 452 -5.38 -28.72 -2.71
CA LEU A 452 -5.72 -28.24 -4.05
C LEU A 452 -7.17 -28.53 -4.45
N MET A 453 -7.70 -29.71 -4.09
CA MET A 453 -9.02 -30.18 -4.53
C MET A 453 -10.15 -29.24 -4.12
N GLU A 454 -10.05 -28.59 -2.95
CA GLU A 454 -11.04 -27.63 -2.45
C GLU A 454 -11.39 -26.50 -3.44
N ARG A 455 -10.47 -26.19 -4.36
CA ARG A 455 -10.64 -25.12 -5.35
C ARG A 455 -10.45 -25.60 -6.79
N SER A 456 -10.21 -26.89 -7.01
CA SER A 456 -9.92 -27.42 -8.35
C SER A 456 -11.16 -27.90 -9.10
N ILE A 457 -12.25 -28.18 -8.39
CA ILE A 457 -13.44 -28.81 -8.94
C ILE A 457 -14.72 -28.06 -8.52
N GLU A 458 -15.77 -28.20 -9.32
CA GLU A 458 -17.13 -27.78 -9.00
C GLU A 458 -18.12 -28.93 -9.27
N GLN A 459 -19.24 -28.93 -8.57
CA GLN A 459 -20.32 -29.88 -8.81
C GLN A 459 -20.99 -29.59 -10.16
N LEU A 460 -21.07 -30.59 -11.03
CA LEU A 460 -21.75 -30.50 -12.32
C LEU A 460 -22.62 -31.75 -12.52
N GLY A 461 -23.93 -31.59 -12.30
CA GLY A 461 -24.87 -32.72 -12.23
C GLY A 461 -24.49 -33.69 -11.11
N ASN A 462 -24.44 -34.99 -11.42
CA ASN A 462 -24.11 -36.05 -10.46
C ASN A 462 -22.60 -36.27 -10.27
N GLY A 463 -21.74 -35.44 -10.87
CA GLY A 463 -20.28 -35.56 -10.78
C GLY A 463 -19.58 -34.21 -10.60
N PHE A 464 -18.27 -34.21 -10.76
CA PHE A 464 -17.41 -33.04 -10.60
C PHE A 464 -16.68 -32.69 -11.89
N ALA A 465 -16.58 -31.40 -12.19
CA ALA A 465 -15.81 -30.89 -13.32
C ALA A 465 -14.66 -30.01 -12.82
N PHE A 466 -13.52 -30.02 -13.53
CA PHE A 466 -12.43 -29.10 -13.23
C PHE A 466 -12.81 -27.67 -13.61
N VAL A 467 -12.59 -26.74 -12.68
CA VAL A 467 -12.89 -25.30 -12.88
C VAL A 467 -11.83 -24.59 -13.72
N THR A 468 -10.66 -25.21 -13.90
CA THR A 468 -9.52 -24.65 -14.63
C THR A 468 -9.86 -24.43 -16.10
N ASP A 469 -9.61 -23.21 -16.57
CA ASP A 469 -9.72 -22.85 -17.97
C ASP A 469 -8.74 -23.70 -18.81
N GLN A 470 -9.25 -24.47 -19.76
CA GLN A 470 -8.40 -25.37 -20.55
C GLN A 470 -7.35 -24.64 -21.40
N ARG A 471 -7.55 -23.34 -21.67
CA ARG A 471 -6.59 -22.51 -22.41
C ARG A 471 -5.29 -22.29 -21.65
N VAL A 472 -5.25 -22.49 -20.33
CA VAL A 472 -4.02 -22.37 -19.54
C VAL A 472 -2.98 -23.43 -19.91
N LYS A 473 -3.35 -24.46 -20.68
CA LYS A 473 -2.40 -25.43 -21.25
C LYS A 473 -1.53 -24.83 -22.34
N PHE A 474 -1.97 -23.72 -22.95
CA PHE A 474 -1.33 -23.10 -24.11
C PHE A 474 -1.17 -21.57 -23.90
N PRO A 475 -0.52 -21.12 -22.81
CA PRO A 475 -0.29 -19.70 -22.60
C PRO A 475 0.69 -19.17 -23.65
N ILE A 476 0.40 -18.01 -24.22
CA ILE A 476 1.32 -17.33 -25.13
C ILE A 476 2.39 -16.65 -24.28
N ARG A 477 3.61 -17.19 -24.36
CA ARG A 477 4.76 -16.69 -23.61
C ARG A 477 5.43 -15.53 -24.37
N PRO A 478 6.19 -14.67 -23.67
CA PRO A 478 6.97 -13.65 -24.33
C PRO A 478 7.98 -14.29 -25.30
N MET A 479 7.85 -13.98 -26.59
CA MET A 479 8.79 -14.40 -27.63
C MET A 479 9.96 -13.42 -27.66
N LEU A 480 10.73 -13.41 -26.57
CA LEU A 480 11.89 -12.56 -26.39
C LEU A 480 13.16 -13.39 -26.43
N THR A 481 14.18 -12.83 -27.08
CA THR A 481 15.55 -13.36 -27.07
C THR A 481 16.13 -13.38 -25.65
N PHE A 482 17.20 -14.15 -25.46
CA PHE A 482 17.85 -14.23 -24.14
C PHE A 482 18.33 -12.84 -23.68
N GLU A 483 18.91 -12.07 -24.59
CA GLU A 483 19.46 -10.73 -24.35
C GLU A 483 18.37 -9.74 -23.97
N GLN A 484 17.21 -9.77 -24.64
CA GLN A 484 16.06 -8.94 -24.29
C GLN A 484 15.54 -9.26 -22.89
N GLN A 485 15.44 -10.55 -22.56
CA GLN A 485 15.02 -10.96 -21.22
C GLN A 485 16.04 -10.56 -20.17
N VAL A 486 17.34 -10.81 -20.38
CA VAL A 486 18.40 -10.32 -19.50
C VAL A 486 18.25 -8.82 -19.25
N LYS A 487 18.02 -8.04 -20.31
CA LYS A 487 17.87 -6.59 -20.18
C LYS A 487 16.67 -6.18 -19.32
N ILE A 488 15.57 -6.92 -19.39
CA ILE A 488 14.41 -6.71 -18.52
C ILE A 488 14.76 -7.11 -17.08
N LEU A 489 15.38 -8.28 -16.89
CA LEU A 489 15.65 -8.85 -15.57
C LEU A 489 16.73 -8.12 -14.78
N GLU A 490 17.59 -7.34 -15.44
CA GLU A 490 18.50 -6.37 -14.79
C GLU A 490 17.73 -5.39 -13.89
N ASN A 491 16.47 -5.07 -14.20
CA ASN A 491 15.63 -4.20 -13.36
C ASN A 491 15.10 -4.88 -12.10
N VAL A 492 15.27 -6.19 -11.93
CA VAL A 492 14.96 -6.85 -10.64
C VAL A 492 16.04 -6.48 -9.63
N THR A 493 15.82 -5.38 -8.90
CA THR A 493 16.77 -4.82 -7.93
C THR A 493 16.58 -5.35 -6.52
N CYS A 494 15.43 -5.96 -6.21
CA CYS A 494 15.17 -6.55 -4.91
C CYS A 494 16.00 -7.84 -4.69
N PRO A 495 16.23 -8.26 -3.45
CA PRO A 495 16.83 -9.57 -3.16
C PRO A 495 15.94 -10.72 -3.66
N VAL A 496 16.56 -11.71 -4.31
CA VAL A 496 15.87 -12.86 -4.90
C VAL A 496 16.41 -14.15 -4.30
N LEU A 497 15.54 -15.01 -3.78
CA LEU A 497 15.87 -16.37 -3.36
C LEU A 497 15.24 -17.38 -4.32
N PHE A 498 16.04 -18.26 -4.88
CA PHE A 498 15.60 -19.44 -5.62
C PHE A 498 15.74 -20.67 -4.72
N VAL A 499 14.63 -21.36 -4.47
CA VAL A 499 14.62 -22.68 -3.82
C VAL A 499 14.35 -23.71 -4.91
N ILE A 500 15.36 -24.51 -5.24
CA ILE A 500 15.35 -25.46 -6.35
C ILE A 500 15.30 -26.88 -5.80
N ALA A 501 14.39 -27.69 -6.34
CA ALA A 501 14.30 -29.09 -5.96
C ALA A 501 15.37 -29.92 -6.68
N ASP A 502 16.08 -30.79 -5.95
CA ASP A 502 17.18 -31.61 -6.47
C ASP A 502 16.76 -32.53 -7.62
N GLN A 503 15.56 -33.13 -7.56
CA GLN A 503 15.02 -33.97 -8.64
C GLN A 503 14.76 -33.17 -9.93
N ASN A 504 14.69 -31.84 -9.84
CA ASN A 504 14.56 -30.94 -10.97
C ASN A 504 15.89 -30.33 -11.43
N MET A 505 17.05 -30.76 -10.91
CA MET A 505 18.34 -30.17 -11.29
C MET A 505 18.75 -30.40 -12.75
N ALA A 506 18.26 -31.48 -13.38
CA ALA A 506 18.62 -31.84 -14.75
C ALA A 506 18.30 -30.74 -15.79
N ARG A 507 17.17 -30.02 -15.64
CA ARG A 507 16.82 -28.92 -16.56
C ARG A 507 17.75 -27.71 -16.44
N TYR A 508 18.32 -27.48 -15.25
CA TYR A 508 19.30 -26.41 -15.00
C TYR A 508 20.70 -26.75 -15.48
N SER A 509 20.92 -28.00 -15.87
CA SER A 509 22.15 -28.44 -16.57
C SER A 509 21.96 -28.53 -18.09
N THR A 510 20.73 -28.33 -18.58
CA THR A 510 20.37 -28.41 -20.00
C THR A 510 19.75 -27.08 -20.47
N TYR A 511 18.47 -27.05 -20.83
CA TYR A 511 17.86 -25.90 -21.49
C TYR A 511 17.66 -24.68 -20.56
N LEU A 512 17.72 -24.83 -19.23
CA LEU A 512 17.73 -23.71 -18.28
C LEU A 512 19.12 -23.37 -17.74
N LYS A 513 20.19 -24.00 -18.26
CA LYS A 513 21.56 -23.68 -17.83
C LYS A 513 21.90 -22.19 -18.00
N PRO A 514 21.57 -21.52 -19.12
CA PRO A 514 21.84 -20.08 -19.25
C PRO A 514 21.12 -19.23 -18.19
N ALA A 515 19.90 -19.60 -17.82
CA ALA A 515 19.14 -18.92 -16.77
C ALA A 515 19.77 -19.12 -15.38
N PHE A 516 20.23 -20.34 -15.11
CA PHE A 516 20.93 -20.66 -13.87
C PHE A 516 22.23 -19.86 -13.74
N ASP A 517 23.05 -19.87 -14.79
CA ASP A 517 24.32 -19.13 -14.82
C ASP A 517 24.10 -17.61 -14.67
N PHE A 518 23.11 -17.06 -15.38
CA PHE A 518 22.72 -15.65 -15.26
C PHE A 518 22.36 -15.30 -13.81
N ASN A 519 21.44 -16.03 -13.17
CA ASN A 519 21.02 -15.70 -11.81
C ASN A 519 22.12 -15.97 -10.78
N ARG A 520 22.93 -17.01 -10.96
CA ARG A 520 24.07 -17.30 -10.07
C ARG A 520 25.11 -16.17 -10.09
N SER A 521 25.28 -15.48 -11.22
CA SER A 521 26.24 -14.37 -11.33
C SER A 521 25.78 -13.07 -10.65
N ARG A 522 24.50 -12.96 -10.28
CA ARG A 522 23.91 -11.72 -9.75
C ARG A 522 24.07 -11.63 -8.23
N LYS A 523 24.59 -10.49 -7.77
CA LYS A 523 24.85 -10.23 -6.34
C LYS A 523 23.60 -10.22 -5.45
N ASN A 524 22.44 -9.92 -6.01
CA ASN A 524 21.17 -9.90 -5.29
C ASN A 524 20.41 -11.22 -5.35
N CYS A 525 20.99 -12.28 -5.93
CA CYS A 525 20.35 -13.58 -6.09
C CYS A 525 21.02 -14.64 -5.20
N TYR A 526 20.19 -15.48 -4.58
CA TYR A 526 20.60 -16.61 -3.76
C TYR A 526 19.95 -17.87 -4.30
N ILE A 527 20.70 -18.97 -4.41
CA ILE A 527 20.18 -20.25 -4.90
C ILE A 527 20.42 -21.29 -3.82
N VAL A 528 19.35 -21.98 -3.41
CA VAL A 528 19.39 -23.08 -2.45
C VAL A 528 18.77 -24.31 -3.09
N ILE A 529 19.49 -25.42 -3.06
CA ILE A 529 19.01 -26.71 -3.56
C ILE A 529 18.48 -27.50 -2.37
N VAL A 530 17.29 -28.08 -2.50
CA VAL A 530 16.62 -28.85 -1.44
C VAL A 530 16.19 -30.21 -1.98
N ALA A 531 16.22 -31.23 -1.11
CA ALA A 531 15.68 -32.54 -1.45
C ALA A 531 14.17 -32.46 -1.73
N GLY A 532 13.73 -32.91 -2.90
CA GLY A 532 12.30 -32.95 -3.25
C GLY A 532 12.03 -32.89 -4.75
N ASP A 533 10.76 -32.71 -5.08
CA ASP A 533 10.26 -32.62 -6.46
C ASP A 533 9.80 -31.19 -6.80
N HIS A 534 9.26 -30.99 -8.01
CA HIS A 534 8.74 -29.69 -8.46
C HIS A 534 7.75 -29.04 -7.47
N SER A 535 7.03 -29.87 -6.74
CA SER A 535 5.98 -29.53 -5.79
C SER A 535 6.48 -29.64 -4.34
N VAL A 536 7.79 -29.47 -4.07
CA VAL A 536 8.38 -29.58 -2.73
C VAL A 536 7.65 -28.73 -1.68
N HIS A 537 7.18 -27.53 -2.03
CA HIS A 537 6.39 -26.66 -1.14
C HIS A 537 5.02 -27.23 -0.74
N GLN A 538 4.51 -28.21 -1.49
CA GLN A 538 3.25 -28.92 -1.22
C GLN A 538 3.52 -30.26 -0.53
N ASN A 539 4.42 -31.06 -1.09
CA ASN A 539 4.72 -32.41 -0.62
C ASN A 539 5.55 -32.42 0.67
N HIS A 540 6.49 -31.48 0.78
CA HIS A 540 7.48 -31.40 1.85
C HIS A 540 7.72 -29.95 2.32
N PRO A 541 6.67 -29.20 2.71
CA PRO A 541 6.79 -27.80 3.11
C PRO A 541 7.80 -27.57 4.25
N GLU A 542 7.99 -28.57 5.12
CA GLU A 542 8.97 -28.54 6.21
C GLU A 542 10.42 -28.38 5.73
N ARG A 543 10.73 -28.78 4.49
CA ARG A 543 12.09 -28.68 3.93
C ARG A 543 12.44 -27.26 3.51
N ILE A 544 11.44 -26.39 3.32
CA ILE A 544 11.66 -25.05 2.78
C ILE A 544 11.13 -23.93 3.67
N SER A 545 10.22 -24.21 4.61
CA SER A 545 9.55 -23.16 5.41
C SER A 545 10.55 -22.29 6.16
N GLU A 546 11.52 -22.89 6.86
CA GLU A 546 12.52 -22.13 7.62
C GLU A 546 13.47 -21.32 6.73
N ILE A 547 13.77 -21.83 5.53
CA ILE A 547 14.59 -21.14 4.52
C ILE A 547 13.85 -19.89 4.04
N LEU A 548 12.57 -20.03 3.72
CA LEU A 548 11.74 -18.92 3.25
C LEU A 548 11.55 -17.88 4.37
N GLU A 549 11.23 -18.28 5.60
CA GLU A 549 11.09 -17.35 6.73
C GLU A 549 12.37 -16.59 7.03
N LYS A 550 13.52 -17.29 7.06
CA LYS A 550 14.82 -16.64 7.25
C LYS A 550 15.07 -15.57 6.18
N PHE A 551 14.72 -15.85 4.94
CA PHE A 551 14.90 -14.88 3.85
C PHE A 551 13.89 -13.73 3.90
N LEU A 552 12.64 -13.99 4.28
CA LEU A 552 11.64 -12.94 4.52
C LEU A 552 12.13 -11.95 5.60
N GLU A 553 12.81 -12.45 6.64
CA GLU A 553 13.34 -11.63 7.72
C GLU A 553 14.60 -10.86 7.35
N THR A 554 15.58 -11.53 6.71
CA THR A 554 16.93 -10.98 6.55
C THR A 554 17.22 -10.43 5.16
N LYS A 555 16.44 -10.85 4.15
CA LYS A 555 16.68 -10.63 2.71
C LYS A 555 18.07 -11.06 2.23
N GLN A 556 18.71 -11.93 3.00
CA GLN A 556 20.05 -12.45 2.72
C GLN A 556 20.06 -13.94 3.03
N MET A 557 20.87 -14.69 2.28
CA MET A 557 21.27 -16.03 2.68
C MET A 557 22.77 -16.03 2.92
N PRO A 558 23.29 -16.83 3.87
CA PRO A 558 24.72 -17.07 3.95
C PRO A 558 25.20 -17.59 2.58
N LEU A 559 26.28 -17.00 2.06
CA LEU A 559 26.96 -17.54 0.88
C LEU A 559 27.36 -18.99 1.21
N ASN A 560 26.91 -19.95 0.38
CA ASN A 560 27.04 -21.41 0.52
C ASN A 560 26.03 -22.15 1.42
N TYR A 561 24.75 -22.17 1.02
CA TYR A 561 23.84 -23.27 1.39
C TYR A 561 23.83 -24.38 0.31
N ALA A 562 24.96 -24.60 -0.37
CA ALA A 562 25.15 -25.69 -1.33
C ALA A 562 25.52 -27.03 -0.65
N ASP A 563 25.95 -27.02 0.63
CA ASP A 563 26.53 -28.19 1.31
C ASP A 563 25.61 -28.83 2.38
N MET A 564 24.28 -28.69 2.26
CA MET A 564 23.33 -29.42 3.13
C MET A 564 22.75 -30.70 2.51
N THR A 565 23.28 -31.17 1.39
CA THR A 565 23.14 -32.58 1.01
C THR A 565 24.38 -33.30 1.50
N GLY A 566 24.31 -33.83 2.72
CA GLY A 566 25.34 -34.75 3.21
C GLY A 566 25.53 -35.88 2.22
N ASN A 567 26.62 -35.83 1.46
CA ASN A 567 27.38 -36.96 0.95
C ASN A 567 28.77 -36.44 0.54
N GLN A 568 29.77 -37.09 1.14
CA GLN A 568 31.19 -36.97 0.81
C GLN A 568 31.48 -37.42 -0.63
#